data_AF-A0A3V2LNB1-F1
#
_entry.id   AF-A0A3V2LNB1-F1
#
_cell.length_a   1.000
_cell.length_b   1.000
_cell.length_c   1.000
_cell.angle_alpha   90.00
_cell.angle_beta   90.00
_cell.angle_gamma   90.00
#
_symmetry.space_group_name_H-M   'P 1'
#
loop_
_entity.id
_entity.type
_entity.pdbx_description
1 polymer ?
#
loop_
_entity_poly.entity_id
_entity_poly.type
_entity_poly.pdbx_seq_one_letter_code
_entity_poly.pdbx_strand_id
1 'polypeptide(L)'
;MLRTTGFILALSQGLADRKMKNAKWLFLSIIMAFIGVPLLVNIITIIVGGMWACISVLENSIPVAQSIEKATIIPVALLGAGLIFLCGRIWGKGNASEVNPEWRDCCLLMPALVVLMGWVILMFLTDLNIHAIGRKPIAQVVQTLWLVPSVISFFNGWVWAVLLIPVGSQLCFALGYGGARWGVLRGGAGYSCRNLLVICLLFFGSCAVYQSHLYAVKYPAPESSEYLYFRDYQAHTWGNKLTGLRDEPTLLLTQNWPRLDGATAGLPLYASAFYALTRFPDDICPEDYLENQGTIEAYQNILNGNADLIFVAQPSTAQKQLAEASGVKLVYTPFAREAFVFIVNQNNPVSSLSDVQIRGIFSGRITHWNEVGGEAIDIKPWQRPENSGSQTAMLAKVMKETKLMPAQTTSVATAMGEMVDIVAEYRNTHNAIGYTFRYYATQMHSNKEIKLLAINDVAPTVENIRNGSYPYTVDVYMVTREHPTAETQKLVDWFLSPQGQQLVQDVGYVPLYPAAK
;
A
#
# COMPACT_ATOMS: atom_id res chain seq x y z
N MET A 1 83.42 -15.92 -10.09
CA MET A 1 82.16 -16.70 -10.19
C MET A 1 81.25 -16.53 -8.97
N LEU A 2 81.73 -16.54 -7.72
CA LEU A 2 80.86 -16.48 -6.52
C LEU A 2 80.07 -15.16 -6.32
N ARG A 3 80.56 -14.00 -6.79
CA ARG A 3 79.83 -12.71 -6.66
C ARG A 3 78.67 -12.55 -7.64
N THR A 4 78.73 -13.19 -8.81
CA THR A 4 77.68 -13.09 -9.85
C THR A 4 76.48 -13.97 -9.51
N THR A 5 76.70 -15.13 -8.89
CA THR A 5 75.63 -16.05 -8.48
C THR A 5 74.77 -15.49 -7.34
N GLY A 6 75.37 -14.78 -6.37
CA GLY A 6 74.64 -14.12 -5.28
C GLY A 6 73.75 -12.97 -5.73
N PHE A 7 74.17 -12.21 -6.76
CA PHE A 7 73.40 -11.11 -7.32
C PHE A 7 72.18 -11.60 -8.11
N ILE A 8 72.31 -12.69 -8.87
CA ILE A 8 71.21 -13.31 -9.62
C ILE A 8 70.19 -13.96 -8.68
N LEU A 9 70.62 -14.60 -7.59
CA LEU A 9 69.72 -15.14 -6.56
C LEU A 9 68.95 -14.04 -5.82
N ALA A 10 69.61 -12.93 -5.48
CA ALA A 10 68.97 -11.76 -4.86
C ALA A 10 67.96 -11.06 -5.80
N LEU A 11 68.27 -10.96 -7.09
CA LEU A 11 67.34 -10.47 -8.13
C LEU A 11 66.15 -11.41 -8.32
N SER A 12 66.38 -12.72 -8.34
CA SER A 12 65.32 -13.74 -8.45
C SER A 12 64.41 -13.75 -7.22
N GLN A 13 64.97 -13.67 -6.01
CA GLN A 13 64.20 -13.54 -4.77
C GLN A 13 63.44 -12.21 -4.71
N GLY A 14 64.06 -11.10 -5.11
CA GLY A 14 63.40 -9.80 -5.19
C GLY A 14 62.27 -9.75 -6.22
N LEU A 15 62.40 -10.45 -7.35
CA LEU A 15 61.35 -10.61 -8.37
C LEU A 15 60.22 -11.53 -7.90
N ALA A 16 60.54 -12.62 -7.19
CA ALA A 16 59.56 -13.52 -6.59
C ALA A 16 58.76 -12.83 -5.47
N ASP A 17 59.42 -12.06 -4.59
CA ASP A 17 58.78 -11.26 -3.56
C ASP A 17 57.91 -10.14 -4.15
N ARG A 18 58.33 -9.52 -5.26
CA ARG A 18 57.49 -8.55 -5.99
C ARG A 18 56.25 -9.20 -6.60
N LYS A 19 56.39 -10.38 -7.22
CA LYS A 19 55.25 -11.14 -7.77
C LYS A 19 54.29 -11.61 -6.67
N MET A 20 54.81 -12.12 -5.55
CA MET A 20 53.99 -12.54 -4.41
C MET A 20 53.26 -11.35 -3.74
N LYS A 21 53.95 -10.20 -3.56
CA LYS A 21 53.29 -8.97 -3.10
C LYS A 21 52.22 -8.50 -4.07
N ASN A 22 52.46 -8.59 -5.38
CA ASN A 22 51.49 -8.22 -6.42
C ASN A 22 50.28 -9.17 -6.48
N ALA A 23 50.44 -10.45 -6.17
CA ALA A 23 49.31 -11.39 -6.13
C ALA A 23 48.45 -11.24 -4.87
N LYS A 24 49.09 -10.96 -3.72
CA LYS A 24 48.42 -10.88 -2.42
C LYS A 24 47.37 -9.77 -2.34
N TRP A 25 47.70 -8.57 -2.82
CA TRP A 25 46.76 -7.44 -2.77
C TRP A 25 45.54 -7.69 -3.66
N LEU A 26 45.74 -8.23 -4.87
CA LEU A 26 44.67 -8.50 -5.80
C LEU A 26 43.73 -9.57 -5.24
N PHE A 27 44.29 -10.66 -4.71
CA PHE A 27 43.53 -11.72 -4.05
C PHE A 27 42.69 -11.20 -2.88
N LEU A 28 43.29 -10.39 -1.99
CA LEU A 28 42.58 -9.82 -0.85
C LEU A 28 41.46 -8.86 -1.28
N SER A 29 41.67 -8.13 -2.38
CA SER A 29 40.66 -7.23 -2.96
C SER A 29 39.47 -8.00 -3.51
N ILE A 30 39.71 -9.08 -4.25
CA ILE A 30 38.67 -9.92 -4.84
C ILE A 30 37.87 -10.62 -3.73
N ILE A 31 38.53 -11.20 -2.73
CA ILE A 31 37.84 -11.84 -1.59
C ILE A 31 37.00 -10.83 -0.83
N MET A 32 37.55 -9.65 -0.54
CA MET A 32 36.79 -8.61 0.15
C MET A 32 35.58 -8.18 -0.66
N ALA A 33 35.73 -7.96 -1.97
CA ALA A 33 34.65 -7.54 -2.85
C ALA A 33 33.51 -8.57 -2.96
N PHE A 34 33.83 -9.85 -3.22
CA PHE A 34 32.81 -10.87 -3.52
C PHE A 34 32.32 -11.67 -2.32
N ILE A 35 33.04 -11.65 -1.19
CA ILE A 35 32.70 -12.44 0.01
C ILE A 35 32.66 -11.55 1.25
N GLY A 36 33.69 -10.73 1.46
CA GLY A 36 33.82 -9.91 2.66
C GLY A 36 32.70 -8.88 2.81
N VAL A 37 32.43 -8.07 1.78
CA VAL A 37 31.34 -7.07 1.81
C VAL A 37 29.97 -7.73 1.98
N PRO A 38 29.58 -8.77 1.22
CA PRO A 38 28.32 -9.48 1.48
C PRO A 38 28.21 -10.01 2.92
N LEU A 39 29.26 -10.61 3.46
CA LEU A 39 29.25 -11.12 4.84
C LEU A 39 29.04 -9.99 5.87
N LEU A 40 29.72 -8.86 5.70
CA LEU A 40 29.54 -7.67 6.54
C LEU A 40 28.10 -7.16 6.47
N VAL A 41 27.49 -7.14 5.28
CA VAL A 41 26.10 -6.71 5.10
C VAL A 41 25.14 -7.64 5.82
N ASN A 42 25.33 -8.96 5.75
CA ASN A 42 24.51 -9.91 6.49
C ASN A 42 24.60 -9.65 8.01
N ILE A 43 25.81 -9.49 8.56
CA ILE A 43 26.04 -9.22 9.99
C ILE A 43 25.39 -7.90 10.40
N ILE A 44 25.62 -6.82 9.64
CA ILE A 44 25.04 -5.50 9.93
C ILE A 44 23.52 -5.55 9.85
N THR A 45 22.96 -6.27 8.89
CA THR A 45 21.51 -6.43 8.76
C THR A 45 20.91 -7.17 9.96
N ILE A 46 21.59 -8.19 10.49
CA ILE A 46 21.15 -8.86 11.74
C ILE A 46 21.19 -7.90 12.92
N ILE A 47 22.28 -7.14 13.09
CA ILE A 47 22.44 -6.22 14.23
C ILE A 47 21.43 -5.09 14.16
N VAL A 48 21.38 -4.38 13.03
CA VAL A 48 20.50 -3.23 12.83
C VAL A 48 19.03 -3.67 12.79
N GLY A 49 18.73 -4.79 12.13
CA GLY A 49 17.38 -5.38 12.11
C GLY A 49 16.93 -5.88 13.48
N GLY A 50 17.83 -6.48 14.27
CA GLY A 50 17.56 -6.89 15.65
C GLY A 50 17.31 -5.70 16.58
N MET A 51 18.10 -4.62 16.44
CA MET A 51 17.86 -3.37 17.17
C MET A 51 16.50 -2.78 16.81
N TRP A 52 16.15 -2.76 15.53
CA TRP A 52 14.84 -2.28 15.07
C TRP A 52 13.70 -3.15 15.60
N ALA A 53 13.85 -4.48 15.60
CA ALA A 53 12.87 -5.39 16.19
C ALA A 53 12.68 -5.12 17.69
N CYS A 54 13.76 -4.92 18.45
CA CYS A 54 13.67 -4.54 19.86
C CYS A 54 12.98 -3.19 20.07
N ILE A 55 13.26 -2.19 19.22
CA ILE A 55 12.58 -0.89 19.26
C ILE A 55 11.09 -1.08 18.99
N SER A 56 10.71 -1.86 17.97
CA SER A 56 9.29 -2.10 17.65
C SER A 56 8.54 -2.82 18.78
N VAL A 57 9.20 -3.73 19.52
CA VAL A 57 8.61 -4.39 20.70
C VAL A 57 8.45 -3.42 21.87
N LEU A 58 9.42 -2.51 22.07
CA LEU A 58 9.34 -1.46 23.08
C LEU A 58 8.31 -0.37 22.72
N GLU A 59 8.14 -0.07 21.43
CA GLU A 59 7.11 0.84 20.91
C GLU A 59 5.71 0.29 21.15
N ASN A 60 5.49 -1.02 20.98
CA ASN A 60 4.25 -1.68 21.36
C ASN A 60 3.97 -1.70 22.87
N SER A 61 4.96 -1.34 23.70
CA SER A 61 4.86 -1.30 25.16
C SER A 61 4.66 0.12 25.72
N ILE A 62 4.75 1.16 24.88
CA ILE A 62 4.66 2.57 25.29
C ILE A 62 3.67 3.33 24.37
N PRO A 63 2.53 3.84 24.88
CA PRO A 63 1.45 4.44 24.07
C PRO A 63 1.81 5.66 23.20
N VAL A 64 2.99 6.27 23.41
CA VAL A 64 3.37 7.57 22.82
C VAL A 64 4.19 7.42 21.51
N ALA A 65 4.62 6.21 21.14
CA ALA A 65 5.64 6.02 20.10
C ALA A 65 5.17 5.38 18.78
N GLN A 66 3.89 5.47 18.41
CA GLN A 66 3.36 4.76 17.22
C GLN A 66 3.57 5.47 15.86
N SER A 67 4.36 6.54 15.81
CA SER A 67 4.56 7.37 14.60
C SER A 67 5.75 6.96 13.71
N ILE A 68 6.47 5.88 14.02
CA ILE A 68 7.84 5.68 13.51
C ILE A 68 7.95 4.54 12.46
N GLU A 69 6.89 3.77 12.21
CA GLU A 69 6.96 2.59 11.34
C GLU A 69 7.26 2.92 9.86
N LYS A 70 6.64 3.98 9.31
CA LYS A 70 6.96 4.47 7.94
C LYS A 70 8.18 5.40 7.91
N ALA A 71 8.59 5.94 9.06
CA ALA A 71 9.71 6.87 9.19
C ALA A 71 11.06 6.19 9.49
N THR A 72 11.10 4.88 9.79
CA THR A 72 12.31 4.16 10.22
C THR A 72 13.09 3.45 9.12
N ILE A 73 12.46 3.02 8.02
CA ILE A 73 13.17 2.25 6.97
C ILE A 73 14.35 3.04 6.39
N ILE A 74 14.14 4.33 6.10
CA ILE A 74 15.19 5.21 5.55
C ILE A 74 16.33 5.40 6.57
N PRO A 75 16.08 5.82 7.84
CA PRO A 75 17.12 5.88 8.88
C PRO A 75 17.88 4.57 9.08
N VAL A 76 17.19 3.44 9.10
CA VAL A 76 17.77 2.10 9.28
C VAL A 76 18.69 1.74 8.10
N ALA A 77 18.25 2.00 6.86
CA ALA A 77 19.07 1.81 5.67
C ALA A 77 20.30 2.74 5.66
N LEU A 78 20.13 4.01 6.06
CA LEU A 78 21.23 4.98 6.18
C LEU A 78 22.24 4.58 7.25
N LEU A 79 21.79 4.06 8.40
CA LEU A 79 22.67 3.53 9.44
C LEU A 79 23.49 2.35 8.91
N GLY A 80 22.84 1.40 8.23
CA GLY A 80 23.52 0.28 7.59
C GLY A 80 24.56 0.72 6.55
N ALA A 81 24.20 1.67 5.68
CA ALA A 81 25.10 2.26 4.69
C ALA A 81 26.31 2.94 5.36
N GLY A 82 26.07 3.70 6.44
CA GLY A 82 27.12 4.34 7.23
C GLY A 82 28.08 3.35 7.88
N LEU A 83 27.57 2.26 8.47
CA LEU A 83 28.40 1.19 9.04
C LEU A 83 29.26 0.50 7.98
N ILE A 84 28.69 0.19 6.80
CA ILE A 84 29.44 -0.39 5.68
C ILE A 84 30.53 0.56 5.18
N PHE A 85 30.23 1.86 5.07
CA PHE A 85 31.21 2.88 4.72
C PHE A 85 32.36 2.93 5.75
N LEU A 86 32.05 2.87 7.05
CA LEU A 86 33.06 2.83 8.12
C LEU A 86 33.92 1.56 8.03
N CYS A 87 33.34 0.39 7.75
CA CYS A 87 34.09 -0.84 7.51
C CYS A 87 35.06 -0.67 6.33
N GLY A 88 34.62 -0.09 5.23
CA GLY A 88 35.46 0.23 4.07
C GLY A 88 36.63 1.15 4.45
N ARG A 89 36.36 2.16 5.27
CA ARG A 89 37.38 3.12 5.76
C ARG A 89 38.41 2.46 6.67
N ILE A 90 37.97 1.62 7.62
CA ILE A 90 38.85 0.89 8.54
C ILE A 90 39.74 -0.07 7.75
N TRP A 91 39.14 -0.84 6.84
CA TRP A 91 39.88 -1.76 5.99
C TRP A 91 40.86 -1.03 5.06
N GLY A 92 40.47 0.12 4.52
CA GLY A 92 41.34 0.97 3.70
C GLY A 92 42.56 1.52 4.44
N LYS A 93 42.43 1.85 5.73
CA LYS A 93 43.55 2.25 6.60
C LYS A 93 44.53 1.10 6.85
N GLY A 94 44.01 -0.10 7.17
CA GLY A 94 44.83 -1.29 7.41
C GLY A 94 45.60 -1.78 6.17
N ASN A 95 45.16 -1.38 4.97
CA ASN A 95 45.76 -1.75 3.69
C ASN A 95 46.30 -0.52 2.93
N ALA A 96 46.67 0.55 3.64
CA ALA A 96 47.14 1.83 3.09
C ALA A 96 48.45 1.73 2.29
N SER A 97 49.32 0.79 2.63
CA SER A 97 50.69 0.66 2.11
C SER A 97 50.82 -0.10 0.78
N GLU A 98 49.71 -0.41 0.11
CA GLU A 98 49.72 -1.24 -1.09
C GLU A 98 49.94 -0.48 -2.40
N VAL A 99 50.49 -1.21 -3.38
CA VAL A 99 51.12 -0.69 -4.60
C VAL A 99 50.12 -0.18 -5.67
N ASN A 100 48.83 -0.57 -5.63
CA ASN A 100 47.87 -0.29 -6.71
C ASN A 100 46.46 0.08 -6.21
N PRO A 101 46.24 1.29 -5.68
CA PRO A 101 44.95 1.71 -5.12
C PRO A 101 43.83 1.76 -6.17
N GLU A 102 44.11 2.22 -7.39
CA GLU A 102 43.10 2.38 -8.44
C GLU A 102 42.55 1.02 -8.91
N TRP A 103 43.41 -0.01 -8.97
CA TRP A 103 42.97 -1.35 -9.33
C TRP A 103 42.18 -2.04 -8.23
N ARG A 104 42.46 -1.70 -6.96
CA ARG A 104 41.64 -2.16 -5.84
C ARG A 104 40.25 -1.53 -5.88
N ASP A 105 40.14 -0.23 -6.18
CA ASP A 105 38.85 0.42 -6.44
C ASP A 105 38.06 -0.31 -7.54
N CYS A 106 38.72 -0.68 -8.63
CA CYS A 106 38.09 -1.46 -9.71
C CYS A 106 37.54 -2.79 -9.18
N CYS A 107 38.31 -3.53 -8.38
CA CYS A 107 37.87 -4.80 -7.80
C CYS A 107 36.66 -4.64 -6.87
N LEU A 108 36.63 -3.58 -6.07
CA LEU A 108 35.52 -3.31 -5.12
C LEU A 108 34.24 -2.87 -5.83
N LEU A 109 34.35 -2.17 -6.98
CA LEU A 109 33.19 -1.73 -7.76
C LEU A 109 32.61 -2.83 -8.68
N MET A 110 33.42 -3.81 -9.06
CA MET A 110 33.03 -4.90 -9.97
C MET A 110 31.76 -5.67 -9.55
N PRO A 111 31.60 -6.11 -8.28
CA PRO A 111 30.37 -6.79 -7.86
C PRO A 111 29.11 -5.96 -8.06
N ALA A 112 29.16 -4.65 -7.78
CA ALA A 112 28.02 -3.76 -7.98
C ALA A 112 27.61 -3.75 -9.47
N LEU A 113 28.58 -3.67 -10.38
CA LEU A 113 28.31 -3.67 -11.82
C LEU A 113 27.71 -5.00 -12.29
N VAL A 114 28.24 -6.13 -11.80
CA VAL A 114 27.73 -7.47 -12.15
C VAL A 114 26.29 -7.65 -11.71
N VAL A 115 25.96 -7.26 -10.48
CA VAL A 115 24.57 -7.34 -9.97
C VAL A 115 23.64 -6.46 -10.79
N LEU A 116 24.07 -5.23 -11.09
CA LEU A 116 23.24 -4.25 -11.78
C LEU A 116 23.01 -4.62 -13.26
N MET A 117 24.04 -5.09 -13.96
CA MET A 117 23.91 -5.62 -15.33
C MET A 117 23.03 -6.88 -15.35
N GLY A 118 23.23 -7.79 -14.40
CA GLY A 118 22.40 -8.98 -14.24
C GLY A 118 20.93 -8.64 -14.02
N TRP A 119 20.63 -7.65 -13.19
CA TRP A 119 19.28 -7.15 -12.97
C TRP A 119 18.63 -6.62 -14.24
N VAL A 120 19.34 -5.76 -14.98
CA VAL A 120 18.82 -5.16 -16.23
C VAL A 120 18.49 -6.23 -17.26
N ILE A 121 19.37 -7.23 -17.41
CA ILE A 121 19.15 -8.38 -18.30
C ILE A 121 17.95 -9.22 -17.82
N LEU A 122 17.88 -9.53 -16.52
CA LEU A 122 16.81 -10.36 -15.97
C LEU A 122 15.45 -9.69 -16.12
N MET A 123 15.34 -8.39 -15.84
CA MET A 123 14.14 -7.58 -16.07
C MET A 123 13.71 -7.59 -17.54
N PHE A 124 14.65 -7.56 -18.48
CA PHE A 124 14.32 -7.69 -19.90
C PHE A 124 13.81 -9.10 -20.23
N LEU A 125 14.49 -10.14 -19.75
CA LEU A 125 14.14 -11.54 -20.02
C LEU A 125 12.83 -12.00 -19.35
N THR A 126 12.42 -11.36 -18.25
CA THR A 126 11.16 -11.65 -17.56
C THR A 126 10.04 -10.71 -17.97
N ASP A 127 10.24 -9.89 -19.01
CA ASP A 127 9.24 -8.93 -19.48
C ASP A 127 8.76 -8.02 -18.32
N LEU A 128 9.73 -7.51 -17.56
CA LEU A 128 9.60 -6.71 -16.35
C LEU A 128 8.95 -7.43 -15.16
N ASN A 129 8.64 -8.73 -15.24
CA ASN A 129 8.12 -9.45 -14.09
C ASN A 129 9.22 -9.69 -13.05
N ILE A 130 9.21 -8.88 -11.98
CA ILE A 130 10.20 -8.90 -10.90
C ILE A 130 10.15 -10.21 -10.07
N HIS A 131 8.98 -10.82 -9.93
CA HIS A 131 8.81 -12.06 -9.16
C HIS A 131 9.36 -13.28 -9.90
N ALA A 132 9.32 -13.26 -11.23
CA ALA A 132 9.94 -14.30 -12.06
C ALA A 132 11.49 -14.28 -11.98
N ILE A 133 12.09 -13.18 -11.53
CA ILE A 133 13.56 -13.04 -11.40
C ILE A 133 14.10 -13.97 -10.31
N GLY A 134 13.46 -14.06 -9.15
CA GLY A 134 13.93 -14.86 -8.01
C GLY A 134 14.05 -16.37 -8.29
N ARG A 135 13.37 -16.86 -9.33
CA ARG A 135 13.43 -18.27 -9.77
C ARG A 135 14.58 -18.55 -10.74
N LYS A 136 15.31 -17.53 -11.19
CA LYS A 136 16.43 -17.69 -12.12
C LYS A 136 17.72 -18.03 -11.36
N PRO A 137 18.52 -19.01 -11.81
CA PRO A 137 19.75 -19.43 -11.10
C PRO A 137 20.72 -18.30 -10.78
N ILE A 138 20.87 -17.33 -11.70
CA ILE A 138 21.76 -16.18 -11.52
C ILE A 138 21.29 -15.27 -10.38
N ALA A 139 19.98 -15.05 -10.24
CA ALA A 139 19.42 -14.27 -9.15
C ALA A 139 19.62 -14.98 -7.80
N GLN A 140 19.46 -16.31 -7.76
CA GLN A 140 19.66 -17.11 -6.56
C GLN A 140 21.10 -17.07 -6.03
N VAL A 141 22.10 -17.05 -6.91
CA VAL A 141 23.51 -16.88 -6.52
C VAL A 141 23.73 -15.52 -5.82
N VAL A 142 23.23 -14.43 -6.41
CA VAL A 142 23.34 -13.10 -5.80
C VAL A 142 22.60 -13.03 -4.46
N GLN A 143 21.39 -13.59 -4.41
CA GLN A 143 20.59 -13.65 -3.17
C GLN A 143 21.27 -14.46 -2.08
N THR A 144 21.99 -15.55 -2.42
CA THR A 144 22.71 -16.37 -1.44
C THR A 144 23.87 -15.61 -0.79
N LEU A 145 24.53 -14.71 -1.52
CA LEU A 145 25.59 -13.86 -0.97
C LEU A 145 25.03 -12.78 -0.02
N TRP A 146 23.85 -12.22 -0.33
CA TRP A 146 23.12 -11.27 0.52
C TRP A 146 21.89 -11.92 1.17
N LEU A 147 22.06 -13.12 1.73
CA LEU A 147 20.97 -13.98 2.19
C LEU A 147 20.04 -13.28 3.18
N VAL A 148 20.58 -12.71 4.26
CA VAL A 148 19.78 -12.10 5.32
C VAL A 148 18.92 -10.94 4.79
N PRO A 149 19.48 -9.93 4.10
CA PRO A 149 18.66 -8.90 3.48
C PRO A 149 17.67 -9.44 2.44
N SER A 150 18.02 -10.47 1.68
CA SER A 150 17.14 -11.07 0.67
C SER A 150 15.94 -11.78 1.31
N VAL A 151 16.14 -12.47 2.43
CA VAL A 151 15.07 -13.11 3.21
C VAL A 151 14.14 -12.06 3.81
N ILE A 152 14.68 -11.00 4.41
CA ILE A 152 13.87 -9.90 4.96
C ILE A 152 13.06 -9.19 3.87
N SER A 153 13.70 -8.93 2.73
CA SER A 153 13.06 -8.36 1.53
C SER A 153 11.90 -9.21 1.03
N PHE A 154 12.06 -10.54 1.04
CA PHE A 154 11.02 -11.49 0.66
C PHE A 154 9.80 -11.40 1.58
N PHE A 155 9.99 -11.41 2.91
CA PHE A 155 8.89 -11.33 3.87
C PHE A 155 8.20 -9.96 3.91
N ASN A 156 8.95 -8.87 3.66
CA ASN A 156 8.42 -7.51 3.69
C ASN A 156 7.87 -7.03 2.33
N GLY A 157 7.89 -7.88 1.28
CA GLY A 157 7.44 -7.52 -0.06
C GLY A 157 8.28 -6.45 -0.77
N TRP A 158 9.39 -5.99 -0.19
CA TRP A 158 10.26 -4.97 -0.79
C TRP A 158 11.28 -5.60 -1.75
N VAL A 159 10.80 -6.11 -2.88
CA VAL A 159 11.60 -6.91 -3.83
C VAL A 159 12.79 -6.13 -4.42
N TRP A 160 12.69 -4.79 -4.48
CA TRP A 160 13.78 -3.91 -4.94
C TRP A 160 15.04 -3.97 -4.06
N ALA A 161 14.93 -4.43 -2.82
CA ALA A 161 16.08 -4.58 -1.93
C ALA A 161 17.12 -5.58 -2.49
N VAL A 162 16.70 -6.56 -3.29
CA VAL A 162 17.56 -7.55 -3.96
C VAL A 162 18.54 -6.89 -4.93
N LEU A 163 18.19 -5.71 -5.47
CA LEU A 163 19.10 -4.89 -6.28
C LEU A 163 19.82 -3.85 -5.42
N LEU A 164 19.06 -3.07 -4.64
CA LEU A 164 19.54 -1.88 -3.97
C LEU A 164 20.55 -2.18 -2.86
N ILE A 165 20.36 -3.26 -2.10
CA ILE A 165 21.25 -3.61 -0.99
C ILE A 165 22.60 -4.08 -1.50
N PRO A 166 22.71 -5.03 -2.46
CA PRO A 166 24.00 -5.43 -3.00
C PRO A 166 24.75 -4.28 -3.68
N VAL A 167 24.09 -3.51 -4.54
CA VAL A 167 24.73 -2.37 -5.23
C VAL A 167 25.13 -1.29 -4.23
N GLY A 168 24.20 -0.85 -3.38
CA GLY A 168 24.40 0.24 -2.43
C GLY A 168 25.50 -0.08 -1.41
N SER A 169 25.51 -1.29 -0.87
CA SER A 169 26.55 -1.71 0.09
C SER A 169 27.95 -1.76 -0.53
N GLN A 170 28.07 -2.25 -1.76
CA GLN A 170 29.34 -2.28 -2.48
C GLN A 170 29.85 -0.88 -2.78
N LEU A 171 28.96 0.04 -3.21
CA LEU A 171 29.31 1.44 -3.43
C LEU A 171 29.72 2.12 -2.12
N CYS A 172 28.99 1.90 -1.01
CA CYS A 172 29.32 2.48 0.29
C CYS A 172 30.68 2.00 0.79
N PHE A 173 30.98 0.71 0.66
CA PHE A 173 32.27 0.15 1.07
C PHE A 173 33.42 0.72 0.22
N ALA A 174 33.24 0.76 -1.10
CA ALA A 174 34.23 1.33 -2.03
C ALA A 174 34.47 2.82 -1.77
N LEU A 175 33.41 3.60 -1.48
CA LEU A 175 33.52 5.00 -1.08
C LEU A 175 34.25 5.16 0.26
N GLY A 176 33.99 4.30 1.23
CA GLY A 176 34.69 4.27 2.52
C GLY A 176 36.18 4.02 2.35
N TYR A 177 36.55 3.06 1.51
CA TYR A 177 37.92 2.76 1.13
C TYR A 177 38.59 3.96 0.42
N GLY A 178 37.93 4.51 -0.60
CA GLY A 178 38.45 5.62 -1.42
C GLY A 178 38.56 6.94 -0.66
N GLY A 179 37.67 7.21 0.30
CA GLY A 179 37.63 8.44 1.10
C GLY A 179 38.81 8.62 2.07
N ALA A 180 39.65 7.60 2.23
CA ALA A 180 40.95 7.75 2.90
C ALA A 180 42.05 8.27 1.95
N ARG A 181 41.77 8.37 0.64
CA ARG A 181 42.78 8.55 -0.43
C ARG A 181 42.34 9.52 -1.54
N TRP A 182 41.26 10.29 -1.37
CA TRP A 182 40.70 11.18 -2.40
C TRP A 182 41.66 12.23 -2.99
N GLY A 183 42.82 12.48 -2.36
CA GLY A 183 43.89 13.35 -2.88
C GLY A 183 45.10 12.65 -3.50
N VAL A 184 45.12 11.31 -3.61
CA VAL A 184 46.32 10.51 -3.96
C VAL A 184 46.17 9.72 -5.27
N LEU A 185 44.97 9.68 -5.87
CA LEU A 185 44.74 8.98 -7.14
C LEU A 185 45.58 9.61 -8.25
N ARG A 186 46.41 8.79 -8.92
CA ARG A 186 47.31 9.27 -9.99
C ARG A 186 46.78 8.82 -11.36
N GLY A 187 47.04 9.62 -12.39
CA GLY A 187 46.70 9.26 -13.78
C GLY A 187 47.36 7.94 -14.19
N GLY A 188 46.67 7.14 -15.01
CA GLY A 188 47.15 5.84 -15.48
C GLY A 188 46.03 4.88 -15.91
N ALA A 189 46.41 3.65 -16.27
CA ALA A 189 45.47 2.62 -16.74
C ALA A 189 44.43 2.22 -15.68
N GLY A 190 44.83 2.08 -14.42
CA GLY A 190 43.91 1.77 -13.32
C GLY A 190 42.88 2.87 -13.06
N TYR A 191 43.30 4.14 -13.12
CA TYR A 191 42.41 5.28 -13.00
C TYR A 191 41.38 5.35 -14.14
N SER A 192 41.84 5.11 -15.37
CA SER A 192 40.97 5.07 -16.55
C SER A 192 39.95 3.92 -16.47
N CYS A 193 40.40 2.74 -16.02
CA CYS A 193 39.53 1.58 -15.79
C CYS A 193 38.46 1.88 -14.73
N ARG A 194 38.84 2.47 -13.59
CA ARG A 194 37.91 2.91 -12.54
C ARG A 194 36.87 3.87 -13.09
N ASN A 195 37.28 4.89 -13.85
CA ASN A 195 36.34 5.86 -14.42
C ASN A 195 35.37 5.20 -15.41
N LEU A 196 35.85 4.28 -16.25
CA LEU A 196 34.99 3.50 -17.14
C LEU A 196 33.98 2.66 -16.35
N LEU A 197 34.40 1.99 -15.27
CA LEU A 197 33.50 1.23 -14.40
C LEU A 197 32.43 2.13 -13.77
N VAL A 198 32.79 3.33 -13.31
CA VAL A 198 31.82 4.31 -12.77
C VAL A 198 30.83 4.75 -13.85
N ILE A 199 31.28 5.01 -15.08
CA ILE A 199 30.40 5.34 -16.21
C ILE A 199 29.43 4.18 -16.49
N CYS A 200 29.91 2.94 -16.51
CA CYS A 200 29.07 1.76 -16.69
C CYS A 200 28.03 1.62 -15.56
N LEU A 201 28.43 1.84 -14.30
CA LEU A 201 27.52 1.83 -13.15
C LEU A 201 26.42 2.88 -13.29
N LEU A 202 26.75 4.10 -13.72
CA LEU A 202 25.77 5.16 -13.97
C LEU A 202 24.83 4.81 -15.13
N PHE A 203 25.36 4.26 -16.23
CA PHE A 203 24.57 3.84 -17.38
C PHE A 203 23.56 2.76 -17.00
N PHE A 204 24.02 1.64 -16.44
CA PHE A 204 23.12 0.55 -16.05
C PHE A 204 22.19 0.98 -14.90
N GLY A 205 22.67 1.83 -13.98
CA GLY A 205 21.84 2.42 -12.92
C GLY A 205 20.65 3.19 -13.49
N SER A 206 20.90 4.00 -14.53
CA SER A 206 19.86 4.73 -15.25
C SER A 206 18.88 3.77 -15.95
N CYS A 207 19.37 2.69 -16.56
CA CYS A 207 18.52 1.64 -17.14
C CYS A 207 17.63 0.98 -16.08
N ALA A 208 18.15 0.66 -14.90
CA ALA A 208 17.39 0.06 -13.81
C ALA A 208 16.29 1.01 -13.28
N VAL A 209 16.57 2.31 -13.18
CA VAL A 209 15.57 3.33 -12.84
C VAL A 209 14.50 3.46 -13.94
N TYR A 210 14.90 3.41 -15.20
CA TYR A 210 13.93 3.42 -16.30
C TYR A 210 13.05 2.15 -16.30
N GLN A 211 13.64 0.98 -16.04
CA GLN A 211 12.89 -0.27 -15.88
C GLN A 211 11.95 -0.25 -14.67
N SER A 212 12.31 0.42 -13.57
CA SER A 212 11.40 0.56 -12.42
C SER A 212 10.19 1.42 -12.77
N HIS A 213 10.39 2.50 -13.54
CA HIS A 213 9.29 3.29 -14.10
C HIS A 213 8.40 2.45 -15.02
N LEU A 214 8.98 1.70 -15.97
CA LEU A 214 8.22 0.83 -16.86
C LEU A 214 7.47 -0.27 -16.11
N TYR A 215 8.08 -0.85 -15.06
CA TYR A 215 7.44 -1.79 -14.16
C TYR A 215 6.20 -1.17 -13.51
N ALA A 216 6.32 0.03 -12.94
CA ALA A 216 5.20 0.71 -12.29
C ALA A 216 4.06 1.05 -13.26
N VAL A 217 4.37 1.33 -14.54
CA VAL A 217 3.35 1.54 -15.58
C VAL A 217 2.67 0.23 -15.98
N LYS A 218 3.43 -0.87 -16.09
CA LYS A 218 2.95 -2.17 -16.56
C LYS A 218 2.21 -2.95 -15.48
N TYR A 219 2.74 -2.91 -14.26
CA TYR A 219 2.19 -3.47 -13.04
C TYR A 219 1.95 -2.29 -12.10
N PRO A 220 0.91 -1.48 -12.36
CA PRO A 220 0.49 -0.55 -11.34
C PRO A 220 0.31 -1.38 -10.08
N ALA A 221 0.97 -0.97 -8.99
CA ALA A 221 0.50 -1.43 -7.69
C ALA A 221 -1.01 -1.21 -7.71
N PRO A 222 -1.84 -2.15 -7.22
CA PRO A 222 -3.23 -1.83 -6.96
C PRO A 222 -3.17 -0.46 -6.28
N GLU A 223 -3.75 0.58 -6.90
CA GLU A 223 -3.86 1.87 -6.22
C GLU A 223 -4.62 1.46 -4.99
N SER A 224 -3.90 1.34 -3.87
CA SER A 224 -4.33 0.55 -2.72
C SER A 224 -5.78 0.89 -2.57
N SER A 225 -6.69 -0.04 -2.89
CA SER A 225 -8.11 0.27 -2.89
C SER A 225 -8.33 0.81 -1.49
N GLU A 226 -8.39 2.14 -1.32
CA GLU A 226 -7.91 2.73 -0.06
C GLU A 226 -8.85 2.21 1.01
N TYR A 227 -8.39 1.18 1.70
CA TYR A 227 -9.25 0.41 2.56
C TYR A 227 -9.54 1.40 3.67
N LEU A 228 -10.81 1.52 4.02
CA LEU A 228 -11.21 2.17 5.25
C LEU A 228 -10.53 1.41 6.39
N TYR A 229 -9.34 1.85 6.78
CA TYR A 229 -8.56 1.20 7.81
C TYR A 229 -9.19 1.53 9.14
N PHE A 230 -9.57 0.50 9.89
CA PHE A 230 -10.18 0.67 11.20
C PHE A 230 -9.35 1.58 12.12
N ARG A 231 -8.01 1.45 12.06
CA ARG A 231 -7.05 2.28 12.80
C ARG A 231 -7.18 3.78 12.54
N ASP A 232 -7.54 4.20 11.32
CA ASP A 232 -7.70 5.62 11.00
C ASP A 232 -8.88 6.27 11.75
N TYR A 233 -9.78 5.46 12.31
CA TYR A 233 -10.99 5.91 13.02
C TYR A 233 -10.93 5.57 14.52
N GLN A 234 -9.73 5.50 15.08
CA GLN A 234 -9.51 5.38 16.52
C GLN A 234 -9.08 6.73 17.11
N ALA A 235 -9.60 7.09 18.28
CA ALA A 235 -9.32 8.40 18.89
C ALA A 235 -7.84 8.64 19.20
N HIS A 236 -7.10 7.58 19.53
CA HIS A 236 -5.68 7.66 19.84
C HIS A 236 -4.78 7.74 18.59
N THR A 237 -5.33 7.53 17.39
CA THR A 237 -4.57 7.64 16.13
C THR A 237 -4.28 9.11 15.81
N TRP A 238 -3.00 9.44 15.65
CA TRP A 238 -2.59 10.78 15.24
C TRP A 238 -3.08 11.08 13.81
N GLY A 239 -3.77 12.21 13.64
CA GLY A 239 -4.38 12.56 12.35
C GLY A 239 -5.54 11.64 11.97
N ASN A 240 -6.24 11.06 12.95
CA ASN A 240 -7.42 10.25 12.70
C ASN A 240 -8.47 10.99 11.85
N LYS A 241 -9.33 10.20 11.21
CA LYS A 241 -10.39 10.65 10.29
C LYS A 241 -11.76 10.75 10.99
N LEU A 242 -11.79 10.82 12.32
CA LEU A 242 -13.04 11.01 13.07
C LEU A 242 -13.60 12.40 12.80
N THR A 243 -14.92 12.48 12.69
CA THR A 243 -15.64 13.75 12.54
C THR A 243 -16.12 14.20 13.91
N GLY A 244 -15.61 15.34 14.38
CA GLY A 244 -16.05 15.93 15.64
C GLY A 244 -17.49 16.47 15.57
N LEU A 245 -18.16 16.53 16.71
CA LEU A 245 -19.42 17.26 16.83
C LEU A 245 -19.16 18.77 16.77
N ARG A 246 -20.11 19.53 16.21
CA ARG A 246 -20.03 21.00 16.16
C ARG A 246 -20.25 21.66 17.52
N ASP A 247 -21.10 21.04 18.35
CA ASP A 247 -21.51 21.49 19.67
C ASP A 247 -21.23 20.40 20.71
N GLU A 248 -21.31 20.77 22.00
CA GLU A 248 -21.23 19.83 23.11
C GLU A 248 -22.24 18.67 22.97
N PRO A 249 -21.86 17.43 23.32
CA PRO A 249 -22.69 16.26 23.09
C PRO A 249 -23.98 16.33 23.93
N THR A 250 -25.13 16.16 23.27
CA THR A 250 -26.44 16.09 23.96
C THR A 250 -26.71 14.74 24.62
N LEU A 251 -25.86 13.74 24.34
CA LEU A 251 -25.84 12.43 24.97
C LEU A 251 -24.42 12.13 25.43
N LEU A 252 -24.24 11.68 26.67
CA LEU A 252 -22.97 11.20 27.17
C LEU A 252 -23.17 9.85 27.87
N LEU A 253 -22.49 8.82 27.36
CA LEU A 253 -22.51 7.46 27.89
C LEU A 253 -21.28 7.23 28.77
N THR A 254 -21.50 7.07 30.07
CA THR A 254 -20.44 6.90 31.08
C THR A 254 -20.43 5.51 31.73
N GLN A 255 -21.40 4.66 31.39
CA GLN A 255 -21.54 3.29 31.89
C GLN A 255 -22.44 2.48 30.95
N ASN A 256 -22.40 1.15 31.05
CA ASN A 256 -23.20 0.23 30.22
C ASN A 256 -23.11 0.54 28.71
N TRP A 257 -21.88 0.78 28.23
CA TRP A 257 -21.64 1.18 26.84
C TRP A 257 -22.13 0.10 25.87
N PRO A 258 -22.87 0.47 24.81
CA PRO A 258 -23.27 -0.47 23.78
C PRO A 258 -22.06 -0.94 22.97
N ARG A 259 -21.99 -2.23 22.65
CA ARG A 259 -21.01 -2.78 21.70
C ARG A 259 -21.46 -2.52 20.28
N LEU A 260 -20.65 -1.79 19.52
CA LEU A 260 -20.93 -1.35 18.15
C LEU A 260 -20.13 -2.17 17.14
N ASP A 261 -20.77 -2.53 16.03
CA ASP A 261 -20.11 -3.16 14.88
C ASP A 261 -20.83 -2.71 13.59
N GLY A 262 -20.34 -3.07 12.41
CA GLY A 262 -21.06 -2.73 11.19
C GLY A 262 -20.32 -2.95 9.89
N ALA A 263 -20.93 -2.43 8.83
CA ALA A 263 -20.33 -2.33 7.52
C ALA A 263 -19.18 -1.33 7.56
N THR A 264 -18.04 -1.68 6.96
CA THR A 264 -16.86 -0.81 6.86
C THR A 264 -17.17 0.56 6.27
N ALA A 265 -18.11 0.65 5.31
CA ALA A 265 -18.55 1.94 4.77
C ALA A 265 -19.17 2.87 5.82
N GLY A 266 -19.85 2.31 6.83
CA GLY A 266 -20.48 3.04 7.93
C GLY A 266 -19.52 3.45 9.04
N LEU A 267 -18.29 2.92 9.07
CA LEU A 267 -17.30 3.18 10.13
C LEU A 267 -17.10 4.66 10.44
N PRO A 268 -17.00 5.58 9.46
CA PRO A 268 -16.85 6.99 9.73
C PRO A 268 -18.01 7.60 10.54
N LEU A 269 -19.23 7.06 10.42
CA LEU A 269 -20.39 7.52 11.18
C LEU A 269 -20.34 7.03 12.61
N TYR A 270 -20.28 5.70 12.79
CA TYR A 270 -20.46 5.13 14.12
C TYR A 270 -19.23 5.25 15.00
N ALA A 271 -18.01 5.24 14.45
CA ALA A 271 -16.80 5.54 15.24
C ALA A 271 -16.78 7.01 15.71
N SER A 272 -17.16 7.96 14.84
CA SER A 272 -17.24 9.37 15.21
C SER A 272 -18.25 9.62 16.32
N ALA A 273 -19.45 9.02 16.23
CA ALA A 273 -20.43 9.08 17.30
C ALA A 273 -19.92 8.40 18.58
N PHE A 274 -19.33 7.20 18.46
CA PHE A 274 -18.80 6.45 19.59
C PHE A 274 -17.81 7.27 20.41
N TYR A 275 -16.74 7.78 19.79
CA TYR A 275 -15.73 8.55 20.53
C TYR A 275 -16.22 9.93 21.00
N ALA A 276 -17.19 10.53 20.31
CA ALA A 276 -17.77 11.80 20.76
C ALA A 276 -18.66 11.62 22.01
N LEU A 277 -19.46 10.56 22.04
CA LEU A 277 -20.54 10.36 23.01
C LEU A 277 -20.16 9.45 24.17
N THR A 278 -19.02 8.77 24.13
CA THR A 278 -18.58 7.88 25.22
C THR A 278 -17.48 8.51 26.05
N ARG A 279 -17.50 8.22 27.36
CA ARG A 279 -16.37 8.46 28.27
C ARG A 279 -16.06 7.16 28.98
N PHE A 280 -14.82 6.72 28.85
CA PHE A 280 -14.31 5.51 29.50
C PHE A 280 -13.41 5.88 30.68
N PRO A 281 -13.46 5.12 31.78
CA PRO A 281 -12.39 5.08 32.77
C PRO A 281 -11.05 4.65 32.14
N ASP A 282 -9.93 5.03 32.74
CA ASP A 282 -8.58 4.76 32.22
C ASP A 282 -8.23 3.27 32.09
N ASP A 283 -8.96 2.38 32.78
CA ASP A 283 -8.76 0.93 32.77
C ASP A 283 -9.60 0.18 31.71
N ILE A 284 -10.47 0.89 30.97
CA ILE A 284 -11.31 0.30 29.93
C ILE A 284 -10.77 0.64 28.55
N CYS A 285 -10.59 -0.38 27.71
CA CYS A 285 -10.21 -0.25 26.31
C CYS A 285 -11.45 0.08 25.46
N PRO A 286 -11.55 1.26 24.84
CA PRO A 286 -12.71 1.62 24.00
C PRO A 286 -12.92 0.64 22.83
N GLU A 287 -11.85 0.05 22.32
CA GLU A 287 -11.87 -0.92 21.22
C GLU A 287 -12.58 -2.24 21.59
N ASP A 288 -12.82 -2.52 22.87
CA ASP A 288 -13.66 -3.65 23.30
C ASP A 288 -15.16 -3.43 23.03
N TYR A 289 -15.56 -2.19 22.71
CA TYR A 289 -16.94 -1.78 22.43
C TYR A 289 -17.15 -1.23 21.02
N LEU A 290 -16.10 -1.18 20.20
CA LEU A 290 -16.14 -0.67 18.83
C LEU A 290 -15.40 -1.62 17.90
N GLU A 291 -16.14 -2.28 17.02
CA GLU A 291 -15.59 -3.18 16.01
C GLU A 291 -15.94 -2.73 14.57
N ASN A 292 -15.24 -3.33 13.61
CA ASN A 292 -15.51 -3.20 12.17
C ASN A 292 -15.23 -4.55 11.50
N GLN A 293 -16.15 -5.49 11.68
CA GLN A 293 -16.04 -6.83 11.09
C GLN A 293 -16.68 -6.92 9.70
N GLY A 294 -17.28 -5.84 9.21
CA GLY A 294 -17.99 -5.80 7.94
C GLY A 294 -19.41 -6.35 8.04
N THR A 295 -20.17 -6.24 6.96
CA THR A 295 -21.63 -6.46 7.02
C THR A 295 -22.03 -7.89 7.40
N ILE A 296 -21.35 -8.91 6.87
CA ILE A 296 -21.73 -10.31 7.11
C ILE A 296 -21.51 -10.67 8.58
N GLU A 297 -20.31 -10.38 9.09
CA GLU A 297 -19.94 -10.70 10.47
C GLU A 297 -20.73 -9.84 11.48
N ALA A 298 -20.98 -8.56 11.19
CA ALA A 298 -21.83 -7.73 12.04
C ALA A 298 -23.24 -8.31 12.23
N TYR A 299 -23.86 -8.88 11.18
CA TYR A 299 -25.13 -9.60 11.33
C TYR A 299 -24.97 -10.85 12.20
N GLN A 300 -23.89 -11.60 12.09
CA GLN A 300 -23.65 -12.75 12.97
C GLN A 300 -23.46 -12.31 14.43
N ASN A 301 -22.67 -11.26 14.66
CA ASN A 301 -22.40 -10.70 15.98
C ASN A 301 -23.68 -10.21 16.66
N ILE A 302 -24.55 -9.48 15.97
CA ILE A 302 -25.81 -9.06 16.57
C ILE A 302 -26.75 -10.26 16.83
N LEU A 303 -26.76 -11.28 15.98
CA LEU A 303 -27.58 -12.50 16.14
C LEU A 303 -27.04 -13.45 17.22
N ASN A 304 -25.75 -13.39 17.55
CA ASN A 304 -25.11 -14.13 18.64
C ASN A 304 -25.09 -13.37 19.97
N GLY A 305 -25.25 -12.04 19.93
CA GLY A 305 -25.30 -11.19 21.12
C GLY A 305 -23.92 -10.66 21.50
N ASN A 306 -23.01 -10.65 20.52
CA ASN A 306 -21.66 -10.09 20.61
C ASN A 306 -21.67 -8.59 20.30
N ALA A 307 -22.68 -8.09 19.56
CA ALA A 307 -22.93 -6.67 19.33
C ALA A 307 -24.34 -6.28 19.80
N ASP A 308 -24.49 -5.06 20.29
CA ASP A 308 -25.77 -4.51 20.77
C ASP A 308 -26.45 -3.62 19.71
N LEU A 309 -25.64 -2.98 18.85
CA LEU A 309 -26.09 -2.12 17.77
C LEU A 309 -25.13 -2.25 16.57
N ILE A 310 -25.69 -2.50 15.37
CA ILE A 310 -24.88 -2.52 14.14
C ILE A 310 -25.31 -1.48 13.12
N PHE A 311 -24.34 -1.00 12.32
CA PHE A 311 -24.55 0.02 11.29
C PHE A 311 -24.30 -0.57 9.90
N VAL A 312 -25.37 -0.73 9.11
CA VAL A 312 -25.33 -1.48 7.86
C VAL A 312 -26.18 -0.83 6.78
N ALA A 313 -25.90 -1.13 5.52
CA ALA A 313 -26.80 -0.77 4.42
C ALA A 313 -28.09 -1.60 4.49
N GLN A 314 -29.02 -1.33 3.57
CA GLN A 314 -30.26 -2.10 3.43
C GLN A 314 -30.01 -3.63 3.42
N PRO A 315 -30.72 -4.40 4.27
CA PRO A 315 -30.51 -5.84 4.39
C PRO A 315 -30.85 -6.60 3.10
N SER A 316 -29.98 -7.53 2.71
CA SER A 316 -30.23 -8.48 1.64
C SER A 316 -31.28 -9.53 2.05
N THR A 317 -31.85 -10.22 1.06
CA THR A 317 -32.75 -11.37 1.32
C THR A 317 -32.09 -12.43 2.19
N ALA A 318 -30.80 -12.72 1.95
CA ALA A 318 -30.04 -13.68 2.74
C ALA A 318 -29.87 -13.26 4.21
N GLN A 319 -29.63 -11.96 4.46
CA GLN A 319 -29.51 -11.44 5.84
C GLN A 319 -30.84 -11.47 6.59
N LYS A 320 -31.95 -11.20 5.90
CA LYS A 320 -33.30 -11.35 6.48
C LYS A 320 -33.59 -12.81 6.83
N GLN A 321 -33.29 -13.73 5.92
CA GLN A 321 -33.46 -15.17 6.15
C GLN A 321 -32.57 -15.69 7.28
N LEU A 322 -31.34 -15.19 7.38
CA LEU A 322 -30.42 -15.52 8.48
C LEU A 322 -31.01 -15.09 9.83
N ALA A 323 -31.56 -13.89 9.93
CA ALA A 323 -32.22 -13.41 11.14
C ALA A 323 -33.45 -14.27 11.48
N GLU A 324 -34.32 -14.54 10.50
CA GLU A 324 -35.48 -15.42 10.67
C GLU A 324 -35.09 -16.82 11.15
N ALA A 325 -34.05 -17.42 10.57
CA ALA A 325 -33.56 -18.76 10.92
C ALA A 325 -32.95 -18.83 12.33
N SER A 326 -32.38 -17.74 12.82
CA SER A 326 -31.83 -17.69 14.20
C SER A 326 -32.90 -17.56 15.28
N GLY A 327 -34.15 -17.23 14.91
CA GLY A 327 -35.23 -16.95 15.85
C GLY A 327 -35.09 -15.60 16.59
N VAL A 328 -34.07 -14.79 16.26
CA VAL A 328 -33.87 -13.47 16.84
C VAL A 328 -34.56 -12.42 15.98
N LYS A 329 -35.49 -11.68 16.57
CA LYS A 329 -36.11 -10.53 15.92
C LYS A 329 -35.17 -9.33 15.94
N LEU A 330 -34.93 -8.77 14.76
CA LEU A 330 -34.15 -7.55 14.58
C LEU A 330 -35.06 -6.37 14.24
N VAL A 331 -34.72 -5.20 14.78
CA VAL A 331 -35.37 -3.92 14.48
C VAL A 331 -34.43 -3.10 13.60
N TYR A 332 -34.93 -2.62 12.46
CA TYR A 332 -34.17 -1.86 11.48
C TYR A 332 -34.62 -0.40 11.50
N THR A 333 -33.75 0.48 11.97
CA THR A 333 -34.03 1.92 12.10
C THR A 333 -33.18 2.69 11.09
N PRO A 334 -33.76 3.27 10.03
CA PRO A 334 -33.00 4.09 9.09
C PRO A 334 -32.53 5.36 9.81
N PHE A 335 -31.29 5.80 9.57
CA PHE A 335 -30.73 7.01 10.20
C PHE A 335 -29.95 7.90 9.22
N ALA A 336 -29.60 7.36 8.06
CA ALA A 336 -28.94 8.08 6.99
C ALA A 336 -29.38 7.50 5.63
N ARG A 337 -29.12 8.25 4.57
CA ARG A 337 -29.28 7.82 3.19
C ARG A 337 -27.99 7.93 2.43
N GLU A 338 -27.90 7.11 1.40
CA GLU A 338 -26.81 7.08 0.45
C GLU A 338 -27.37 6.87 -0.96
N ALA A 339 -26.58 7.22 -1.99
CA ALA A 339 -26.90 6.98 -3.38
C ALA A 339 -25.85 6.11 -4.05
N PHE A 340 -26.33 5.14 -4.81
CA PHE A 340 -25.52 4.44 -5.79
C PHE A 340 -25.42 5.29 -7.07
N VAL A 341 -24.21 5.67 -7.44
CA VAL A 341 -23.94 6.68 -8.47
C VAL A 341 -23.03 6.15 -9.56
N PHE A 342 -23.18 6.72 -10.76
CA PHE A 342 -22.32 6.45 -11.90
C PHE A 342 -21.35 7.60 -12.08
N ILE A 343 -20.09 7.27 -12.32
CA ILE A 343 -18.99 8.21 -12.48
C ILE A 343 -18.42 8.11 -13.90
N VAL A 344 -18.07 9.25 -14.46
CA VAL A 344 -17.37 9.39 -15.74
C VAL A 344 -16.29 10.45 -15.62
N ASN A 345 -15.40 10.54 -16.61
CA ASN A 345 -14.45 11.65 -16.71
C ASN A 345 -15.19 13.00 -16.79
N GLN A 346 -14.65 14.03 -16.12
CA GLN A 346 -15.22 15.38 -16.10
C GLN A 346 -15.48 15.98 -17.50
N ASN A 347 -14.68 15.60 -18.50
CA ASN A 347 -14.76 16.12 -19.87
C ASN A 347 -15.76 15.36 -20.75
N ASN A 348 -16.30 14.23 -20.29
CA ASN A 348 -17.34 13.53 -21.04
C ASN A 348 -18.57 14.46 -21.17
N PRO A 349 -19.17 14.67 -22.35
CA PRO A 349 -20.28 15.62 -22.50
C PRO A 349 -21.61 15.12 -21.90
N VAL A 350 -21.78 13.81 -21.72
CA VAL A 350 -23.04 13.22 -21.21
C VAL A 350 -23.24 13.59 -19.75
N SER A 351 -24.38 14.19 -19.41
CA SER A 351 -24.73 14.63 -18.06
C SER A 351 -25.79 13.75 -17.38
N SER A 352 -26.61 13.05 -18.15
CA SER A 352 -27.62 12.12 -17.65
C SER A 352 -27.72 10.86 -18.51
N LEU A 353 -28.10 9.76 -17.86
CA LEU A 353 -28.49 8.52 -18.51
C LEU A 353 -29.83 8.04 -17.93
N SER A 354 -30.64 7.40 -18.77
CA SER A 354 -31.81 6.66 -18.30
C SER A 354 -31.42 5.29 -17.73
N ASP A 355 -32.30 4.71 -16.92
CA ASP A 355 -32.18 3.33 -16.43
C ASP A 355 -31.90 2.32 -17.57
N VAL A 356 -32.56 2.50 -18.71
CA VAL A 356 -32.43 1.62 -19.88
C VAL A 356 -31.05 1.77 -20.50
N GLN A 357 -30.53 3.00 -20.60
CA GLN A 357 -29.19 3.26 -21.16
C GLN A 357 -28.10 2.68 -20.25
N ILE A 358 -28.21 2.84 -18.93
CA ILE A 358 -27.25 2.28 -17.97
C ILE A 358 -27.20 0.76 -18.10
N ARG A 359 -28.36 0.08 -18.10
CA ARG A 359 -28.42 -1.37 -18.33
C ARG A 359 -27.87 -1.75 -19.70
N GLY A 360 -28.15 -0.94 -20.73
CA GLY A 360 -27.61 -1.14 -22.08
C GLY A 360 -26.09 -1.11 -22.11
N ILE A 361 -25.47 -0.14 -21.44
CA ILE A 361 -24.01 0.02 -21.35
C ILE A 361 -23.39 -1.16 -20.61
N PHE A 362 -23.85 -1.47 -19.40
CA PHE A 362 -23.25 -2.52 -18.57
C PHE A 362 -23.61 -3.96 -18.99
N SER A 363 -24.52 -4.14 -19.95
CA SER A 363 -24.76 -5.42 -20.63
C SER A 363 -24.02 -5.54 -21.97
N GLY A 364 -23.35 -4.48 -22.43
CA GLY A 364 -22.66 -4.42 -23.72
C GLY A 364 -23.58 -4.23 -24.94
N ARG A 365 -24.86 -3.86 -24.73
CA ARG A 365 -25.79 -3.54 -25.82
C ARG A 365 -25.56 -2.14 -26.40
N ILE A 366 -25.16 -1.20 -25.55
CA ILE A 366 -24.73 0.14 -25.93
C ILE A 366 -23.21 0.18 -25.77
N THR A 367 -22.50 0.53 -26.83
CA THR A 367 -21.03 0.38 -26.90
C THR A 367 -20.32 1.68 -27.24
N HIS A 368 -21.03 2.72 -27.69
CA HIS A 368 -20.47 4.02 -28.04
C HIS A 368 -21.24 5.16 -27.38
N TRP A 369 -20.53 6.23 -26.99
CA TRP A 369 -21.12 7.36 -26.27
C TRP A 369 -22.13 8.15 -27.13
N ASN A 370 -21.95 8.21 -28.44
CA ASN A 370 -22.88 8.87 -29.36
C ASN A 370 -24.28 8.22 -29.41
N GLU A 371 -24.42 6.95 -29.02
CA GLU A 371 -25.73 6.29 -28.86
C GLU A 371 -26.56 6.88 -27.71
N VAL A 372 -25.91 7.63 -26.81
CA VAL A 372 -26.52 8.25 -25.63
C VAL A 372 -26.23 9.74 -25.53
N GLY A 373 -25.91 10.39 -26.66
CA GLY A 373 -25.73 11.84 -26.77
C GLY A 373 -24.31 12.36 -26.50
N GLY A 374 -23.31 11.48 -26.47
CA GLY A 374 -21.90 11.84 -26.33
C GLY A 374 -21.10 11.82 -27.64
N GLU A 375 -19.78 11.72 -27.51
CA GLU A 375 -18.86 11.66 -28.66
C GLU A 375 -18.86 10.30 -29.36
N ALA A 376 -18.40 10.26 -30.61
CA ALA A 376 -18.27 9.03 -31.39
C ALA A 376 -17.03 8.21 -30.98
N ILE A 377 -16.98 7.83 -29.71
CA ILE A 377 -15.93 7.02 -29.09
C ILE A 377 -16.57 5.81 -28.39
N ASP A 378 -15.80 4.74 -28.24
CA ASP A 378 -16.20 3.54 -27.50
C ASP A 378 -16.53 3.88 -26.05
N ILE A 379 -17.37 3.10 -25.39
CA ILE A 379 -17.60 3.15 -23.94
C ILE A 379 -16.75 2.07 -23.30
N LYS A 380 -16.07 2.41 -22.20
CA LYS A 380 -15.36 1.45 -21.34
C LYS A 380 -16.05 1.33 -19.99
N PRO A 381 -16.95 0.33 -19.81
CA PRO A 381 -17.56 0.05 -18.52
C PRO A 381 -16.53 -0.59 -17.59
N TRP A 382 -16.36 0.01 -16.42
CA TRP A 382 -15.54 -0.50 -15.33
C TRP A 382 -16.44 -1.03 -14.23
N GLN A 383 -16.12 -2.22 -13.75
CA GLN A 383 -16.91 -2.93 -12.75
C GLN A 383 -16.17 -3.01 -11.42
N ARG A 384 -16.85 -3.51 -10.40
CA ARG A 384 -16.27 -3.73 -9.07
C ARG A 384 -16.07 -5.23 -8.83
N PRO A 385 -15.13 -5.63 -7.96
CA PRO A 385 -14.94 -7.04 -7.60
C PRO A 385 -16.24 -7.69 -7.16
N GLU A 386 -16.40 -8.97 -7.48
CA GLU A 386 -17.50 -9.78 -6.97
C GLU A 386 -17.57 -9.71 -5.44
N ASN A 387 -18.79 -9.76 -4.90
CA ASN A 387 -19.09 -9.61 -3.46
C ASN A 387 -18.78 -8.25 -2.83
N SER A 388 -18.27 -7.26 -3.58
CA SER A 388 -18.21 -5.88 -3.08
C SER A 388 -19.61 -5.27 -2.93
N GLY A 389 -19.82 -4.41 -1.93
CA GLY A 389 -21.13 -3.80 -1.67
C GLY A 389 -21.73 -3.04 -2.87
N SER A 390 -20.87 -2.37 -3.66
CA SER A 390 -21.27 -1.69 -4.89
C SER A 390 -21.62 -2.65 -6.03
N GLN A 391 -20.93 -3.81 -6.15
CA GLN A 391 -21.31 -4.85 -7.11
C GLN A 391 -22.68 -5.44 -6.77
N THR A 392 -22.92 -5.72 -5.48
CA THR A 392 -24.21 -6.21 -5.00
C THR A 392 -25.33 -5.21 -5.30
N ALA A 393 -25.09 -3.92 -5.06
CA ALA A 393 -26.05 -2.85 -5.40
C ALA A 393 -26.30 -2.76 -6.91
N MET A 394 -25.26 -2.87 -7.74
CA MET A 394 -25.36 -2.87 -9.20
C MET A 394 -26.27 -4.01 -9.69
N LEU A 395 -26.07 -5.22 -9.18
CA LEU A 395 -26.88 -6.38 -9.56
C LEU A 395 -28.32 -6.25 -9.05
N ALA A 396 -28.51 -5.93 -7.78
CA ALA A 396 -29.83 -5.95 -7.15
C ALA A 396 -30.72 -4.77 -7.57
N LYS A 397 -30.17 -3.55 -7.71
CA LYS A 397 -30.95 -2.34 -7.97
C LYS A 397 -30.98 -1.93 -9.44
N VAL A 398 -29.87 -2.07 -10.15
CA VAL A 398 -29.73 -1.53 -11.51
C VAL A 398 -30.00 -2.60 -12.57
N MET A 399 -29.22 -3.68 -12.53
CA MET A 399 -29.26 -4.72 -13.56
C MET A 399 -30.47 -5.65 -13.41
N LYS A 400 -30.85 -5.99 -12.16
CA LYS A 400 -31.94 -6.92 -11.84
C LYS A 400 -31.75 -8.23 -12.62
N GLU A 401 -32.64 -8.53 -13.56
CA GLU A 401 -32.58 -9.74 -14.40
C GLU A 401 -31.65 -9.59 -15.62
N THR A 402 -31.14 -8.39 -15.88
CA THR A 402 -30.24 -8.15 -17.02
C THR A 402 -28.85 -8.68 -16.69
N LYS A 403 -28.34 -9.58 -17.53
CA LYS A 403 -26.98 -10.10 -17.38
C LYS A 403 -25.95 -8.98 -17.59
N LEU A 404 -25.02 -8.87 -16.65
CA LEU A 404 -23.90 -7.95 -16.71
C LEU A 404 -22.80 -8.52 -17.62
N MET A 405 -22.15 -7.68 -18.42
CA MET A 405 -21.04 -8.10 -19.27
C MET A 405 -19.82 -8.56 -18.44
N PRO A 406 -18.88 -9.35 -19.00
CA PRO A 406 -17.65 -9.69 -18.31
C PRO A 406 -16.87 -8.43 -17.87
N ALA A 407 -16.35 -8.44 -16.64
CA ALA A 407 -15.53 -7.34 -16.14
C ALA A 407 -14.19 -7.28 -16.87
N GLN A 408 -13.66 -6.06 -17.02
CA GLN A 408 -12.26 -5.90 -17.39
C GLN A 408 -11.39 -6.45 -16.26
N THR A 409 -10.35 -7.20 -16.61
CA THR A 409 -9.42 -7.79 -15.65
C THR A 409 -8.02 -7.25 -15.81
N THR A 410 -7.26 -7.25 -14.72
CA THR A 410 -5.83 -6.98 -14.70
C THR A 410 -5.14 -8.08 -13.91
N SER A 411 -3.98 -8.53 -14.37
CA SER A 411 -3.22 -9.56 -13.69
C SER A 411 -2.39 -8.93 -12.57
N VAL A 412 -2.63 -9.32 -11.33
CA VAL A 412 -1.85 -8.89 -10.17
C VAL A 412 -1.07 -10.06 -9.58
N ALA A 413 0.10 -9.77 -9.02
CA ALA A 413 0.86 -10.75 -8.26
C ALA A 413 0.29 -10.88 -6.84
N THR A 414 -0.02 -12.10 -6.41
CA THR A 414 -0.40 -12.38 -5.02
C THR A 414 0.82 -12.39 -4.12
N ALA A 415 0.60 -12.39 -2.80
CA ALA A 415 1.67 -12.49 -1.79
C ALA A 415 2.56 -13.74 -1.96
N MET A 416 2.05 -14.81 -2.59
CA MET A 416 2.80 -16.04 -2.89
C MET A 416 3.47 -16.03 -4.27
N GLY A 417 3.37 -14.93 -5.02
CA GLY A 417 4.01 -14.73 -6.32
C GLY A 417 3.27 -15.40 -7.49
N GLU A 418 2.03 -15.83 -7.29
CA GLU A 418 1.16 -16.27 -8.38
C GLU A 418 0.49 -15.08 -9.04
N MET A 419 0.37 -15.11 -10.37
CA MET A 419 -0.41 -14.12 -11.10
C MET A 419 -1.87 -14.54 -11.06
N VAL A 420 -2.75 -13.64 -10.62
CA VAL A 420 -4.19 -13.85 -10.60
C VAL A 420 -4.87 -12.68 -11.29
N ASP A 421 -5.82 -12.98 -12.17
CA ASP A 421 -6.65 -11.96 -12.80
C ASP A 421 -7.71 -11.49 -11.81
N ILE A 422 -7.68 -10.19 -11.51
CA ILE A 422 -8.69 -9.52 -10.69
C ILE A 422 -9.44 -8.51 -11.53
N VAL A 423 -10.63 -8.09 -11.07
CA VAL A 423 -11.35 -6.97 -11.69
C VAL A 423 -10.47 -5.73 -11.67
N ALA A 424 -10.27 -5.14 -12.85
CA ALA A 424 -9.40 -4.01 -13.02
C ALA A 424 -10.01 -2.74 -12.41
N GLU A 425 -9.14 -1.92 -11.81
CA GLU A 425 -9.52 -0.65 -11.18
C GLU A 425 -10.03 0.37 -12.20
N TYR A 426 -10.99 1.19 -11.78
CA TYR A 426 -11.56 2.25 -12.62
C TYR A 426 -10.45 3.19 -13.10
N ARG A 427 -10.28 3.29 -14.43
CA ARG A 427 -9.39 4.27 -15.04
C ARG A 427 -10.22 5.44 -15.54
N ASN A 428 -9.90 6.64 -15.07
CA ASN A 428 -10.63 7.86 -15.43
C ASN A 428 -10.33 8.37 -16.87
N THR A 429 -10.33 7.48 -17.85
CA THR A 429 -10.16 7.85 -19.27
C THR A 429 -11.43 8.51 -19.81
N HIS A 430 -11.30 9.30 -20.88
CA HIS A 430 -12.41 10.06 -21.47
C HIS A 430 -13.63 9.19 -21.86
N ASN A 431 -13.39 7.94 -22.25
CA ASN A 431 -14.42 6.95 -22.59
C ASN A 431 -14.94 6.11 -21.42
N ALA A 432 -14.42 6.28 -20.20
CA ALA A 432 -14.74 5.43 -19.06
C ALA A 432 -16.10 5.76 -18.43
N ILE A 433 -16.77 4.71 -17.94
CA ILE A 433 -17.88 4.80 -17.00
C ILE A 433 -17.70 3.76 -15.89
N GLY A 434 -17.91 4.16 -14.64
CA GLY A 434 -17.88 3.29 -13.47
C GLY A 434 -19.03 3.56 -12.53
N TYR A 435 -19.09 2.83 -11.41
CA TYR A 435 -20.09 3.06 -10.36
C TYR A 435 -19.51 2.87 -8.95
N THR A 436 -20.10 3.58 -8.00
CA THR A 436 -19.76 3.51 -6.58
C THR A 436 -20.86 4.15 -5.75
N PHE A 437 -20.66 4.30 -4.44
CA PHE A 437 -21.54 5.10 -3.57
C PHE A 437 -21.09 6.56 -3.53
N ARG A 438 -22.04 7.49 -3.39
CA ARG A 438 -21.76 8.93 -3.44
C ARG A 438 -20.78 9.37 -2.36
N TYR A 439 -20.90 8.88 -1.12
CA TYR A 439 -19.94 9.20 -0.06
C TYR A 439 -18.50 8.83 -0.48
N TYR A 440 -18.32 7.66 -1.08
CA TYR A 440 -17.01 7.23 -1.57
C TYR A 440 -16.48 8.17 -2.65
N ALA A 441 -17.28 8.51 -3.67
CA ALA A 441 -16.85 9.36 -4.78
C ALA A 441 -16.63 10.84 -4.39
N THR A 442 -17.32 11.33 -3.36
CA THR A 442 -17.36 12.78 -3.05
C THR A 442 -16.58 13.16 -1.80
N GLN A 443 -16.33 12.22 -0.89
CA GLN A 443 -15.65 12.49 0.37
C GLN A 443 -14.40 11.63 0.52
N MET A 444 -14.55 10.29 0.54
CA MET A 444 -13.41 9.40 0.78
C MET A 444 -12.36 9.48 -0.32
N HIS A 445 -12.81 9.50 -1.58
CA HIS A 445 -11.94 9.49 -2.75
C HIS A 445 -12.34 10.62 -3.71
N SER A 446 -12.45 11.83 -3.15
CA SER A 446 -12.82 13.01 -3.92
C SER A 446 -11.79 13.29 -5.02
N ASN A 447 -12.17 13.01 -6.28
CA ASN A 447 -11.38 13.33 -7.45
C ASN A 447 -12.12 14.41 -8.24
N LYS A 448 -11.49 15.57 -8.44
CA LYS A 448 -12.09 16.67 -9.21
C LYS A 448 -12.19 16.37 -10.70
N GLU A 449 -11.49 15.34 -11.18
CA GLU A 449 -11.48 14.92 -12.58
C GLU A 449 -12.60 13.93 -12.93
N ILE A 450 -13.42 13.52 -11.97
CA ILE A 450 -14.63 12.73 -12.23
C ILE A 450 -15.88 13.60 -12.04
N LYS A 451 -16.96 13.22 -12.71
CA LYS A 451 -18.29 13.76 -12.47
C LYS A 451 -19.31 12.65 -12.27
N LEU A 452 -20.32 12.94 -11.46
CA LEU A 452 -21.44 12.03 -11.18
C LEU A 452 -22.56 12.29 -12.20
N LEU A 453 -23.08 11.23 -12.81
CA LEU A 453 -24.19 11.33 -13.77
C LEU A 453 -25.54 11.44 -13.06
N ALA A 454 -26.45 12.22 -13.64
CA ALA A 454 -27.86 12.20 -13.29
C ALA A 454 -28.54 10.95 -13.87
N ILE A 455 -29.56 10.44 -13.19
CA ILE A 455 -30.34 9.29 -13.65
C ILE A 455 -31.77 9.72 -13.92
N ASN A 456 -32.24 9.53 -15.16
CA ASN A 456 -33.52 10.07 -15.64
C ASN A 456 -33.62 11.58 -15.35
N ASP A 457 -32.55 12.33 -15.67
CA ASP A 457 -32.40 13.77 -15.42
C ASP A 457 -32.42 14.21 -13.94
N VAL A 458 -32.41 13.27 -12.99
CA VAL A 458 -32.31 13.54 -11.55
C VAL A 458 -30.86 13.39 -11.08
N ALA A 459 -30.24 14.51 -10.71
CA ALA A 459 -28.86 14.51 -10.19
C ALA A 459 -28.77 13.91 -8.77
N PRO A 460 -27.64 13.26 -8.39
CA PRO A 460 -27.44 12.69 -7.06
C PRO A 460 -27.07 13.77 -6.01
N THR A 461 -27.91 14.78 -5.87
CA THR A 461 -27.75 15.85 -4.87
C THR A 461 -28.25 15.37 -3.51
N VAL A 462 -27.76 16.00 -2.42
CA VAL A 462 -28.24 15.72 -1.06
C VAL A 462 -29.76 15.84 -0.97
N GLU A 463 -30.34 16.84 -1.62
CA GLU A 463 -31.79 17.06 -1.67
C GLU A 463 -32.53 15.92 -2.38
N ASN A 464 -32.09 15.53 -3.57
CA ASN A 464 -32.73 14.47 -4.35
C ASN A 464 -32.63 13.09 -3.68
N ILE A 465 -31.55 12.86 -2.93
CA ILE A 465 -31.37 11.63 -2.16
C ILE A 465 -32.26 11.66 -0.91
N ARG A 466 -32.32 12.80 -0.21
CA ARG A 466 -33.14 12.98 1.00
C ARG A 466 -34.64 12.95 0.72
N ASN A 467 -35.10 13.43 -0.43
CA ASN A 467 -36.52 13.34 -0.81
C ASN A 467 -36.86 12.04 -1.55
N GLY A 468 -35.86 11.21 -1.89
CA GLY A 468 -36.04 9.92 -2.57
C GLY A 468 -36.33 10.03 -4.07
N SER A 469 -36.19 11.21 -4.67
CA SER A 469 -36.36 11.39 -6.12
C SER A 469 -35.23 10.77 -6.94
N TYR A 470 -34.02 10.63 -6.37
CA TYR A 470 -32.92 9.96 -7.05
C TYR A 470 -33.17 8.43 -7.10
N PRO A 471 -33.16 7.79 -8.29
CA PRO A 471 -33.62 6.41 -8.47
C PRO A 471 -32.88 5.33 -7.67
N TYR A 472 -31.59 5.52 -7.39
CA TYR A 472 -30.75 4.51 -6.73
C TYR A 472 -30.35 4.89 -5.31
N THR A 473 -31.28 5.54 -4.60
CA THR A 473 -31.14 5.78 -3.16
C THR A 473 -31.25 4.47 -2.36
N VAL A 474 -30.42 4.38 -1.31
CA VAL A 474 -30.43 3.32 -0.31
C VAL A 474 -30.48 3.96 1.07
N ASP A 475 -31.23 3.34 1.97
CA ASP A 475 -31.17 3.69 3.39
C ASP A 475 -29.99 2.96 4.05
N VAL A 476 -29.40 3.64 5.03
CA VAL A 476 -28.44 3.09 5.98
C VAL A 476 -29.16 2.92 7.31
N TYR A 477 -29.03 1.75 7.91
CA TYR A 477 -29.77 1.31 9.08
C TYR A 477 -28.86 1.15 10.29
N MET A 478 -29.38 1.59 11.43
CA MET A 478 -29.06 1.06 12.73
C MET A 478 -29.90 -0.20 12.93
N VAL A 479 -29.29 -1.30 13.35
CA VAL A 479 -30.00 -2.55 13.63
C VAL A 479 -29.75 -2.95 15.07
N THR A 480 -30.83 -3.21 15.80
CA THR A 480 -30.81 -3.73 17.16
C THR A 480 -31.56 -5.06 17.22
N ARG A 481 -31.38 -5.82 18.30
CA ARG A 481 -32.37 -6.85 18.68
C ARG A 481 -33.67 -6.19 19.14
N GLU A 482 -34.75 -6.97 19.19
CA GLU A 482 -35.95 -6.60 19.94
C GLU A 482 -35.58 -6.35 21.41
N HIS A 483 -36.08 -5.24 21.99
CA HIS A 483 -35.78 -4.80 23.36
C HIS A 483 -34.30 -4.50 23.66
N PRO A 484 -33.67 -3.51 22.99
CA PRO A 484 -32.31 -3.11 23.29
C PRO A 484 -32.18 -2.52 24.71
N THR A 485 -30.95 -2.44 25.23
CA THR A 485 -30.68 -1.78 26.52
C THR A 485 -31.06 -0.29 26.47
N ALA A 486 -31.32 0.33 27.62
CA ALA A 486 -31.64 1.75 27.69
C ALA A 486 -30.56 2.64 27.05
N GLU A 487 -29.27 2.33 27.27
CA GLU A 487 -28.17 3.10 26.68
C GLU A 487 -28.06 2.88 25.15
N THR A 488 -28.32 1.66 24.67
CA THR A 488 -28.39 1.38 23.22
C THR A 488 -29.53 2.16 22.57
N GLN A 489 -30.72 2.18 23.21
CA GLN A 489 -31.87 2.92 22.69
C GLN A 489 -31.61 4.44 22.67
N LYS A 490 -30.98 5.00 23.71
CA LYS A 490 -30.59 6.41 23.72
C LYS A 490 -29.64 6.75 22.56
N LEU A 491 -28.70 5.87 22.23
CA LEU A 491 -27.80 6.06 21.09
C LEU A 491 -28.55 6.04 19.75
N VAL A 492 -29.49 5.10 19.59
CA VAL A 492 -30.41 5.04 18.43
C VAL A 492 -31.20 6.34 18.29
N ASP A 493 -31.81 6.80 19.38
CA ASP A 493 -32.61 8.04 19.41
C ASP A 493 -31.74 9.28 19.15
N TRP A 494 -30.49 9.29 19.63
CA TRP A 494 -29.55 10.37 19.40
C TRP A 494 -29.17 10.49 17.92
N PHE A 495 -28.95 9.39 17.21
CA PHE A 495 -28.71 9.44 15.77
C PHE A 495 -29.90 10.02 15.00
N LEU A 496 -31.12 9.84 15.50
CA LEU A 496 -32.33 10.42 14.95
C LEU A 496 -32.60 11.85 15.41
N SER A 497 -31.79 12.40 16.32
CA SER A 497 -31.90 13.78 16.81
C SER A 497 -31.24 14.79 15.85
N PRO A 498 -31.49 16.11 16.00
CA PRO A 498 -30.83 17.12 15.19
C PRO A 498 -29.30 17.06 15.24
N GLN A 499 -28.70 16.78 16.40
CA GLN A 499 -27.24 16.66 16.53
C GLN A 499 -26.71 15.41 15.81
N GLY A 500 -27.42 14.28 15.90
CA GLY A 500 -27.07 13.06 15.17
C GLY A 500 -27.17 13.23 13.66
N GLN A 501 -28.23 13.89 13.16
CA GLN A 501 -28.38 14.21 11.75
C GLN A 501 -27.34 15.24 11.26
N GLN A 502 -26.89 16.14 12.13
CA GLN A 502 -25.76 17.03 11.83
C GLN A 502 -24.46 16.24 11.67
N LEU A 503 -24.17 15.27 12.55
CA LEU A 503 -23.02 14.38 12.38
C LEU A 503 -23.11 13.57 11.07
N VAL A 504 -24.29 13.02 10.75
CA VAL A 504 -24.51 12.29 9.48
C VAL A 504 -24.12 13.15 8.28
N GLN A 505 -24.53 14.42 8.28
CA GLN A 505 -24.20 15.37 7.24
C GLN A 505 -22.71 15.72 7.20
N ASP A 506 -22.09 15.95 8.36
CA ASP A 506 -20.68 16.37 8.47
C ASP A 506 -19.71 15.26 8.09
N VAL A 507 -20.05 14.00 8.41
CA VAL A 507 -19.31 12.84 7.91
C VAL A 507 -19.43 12.75 6.39
N GLY A 508 -20.54 13.20 5.80
CA GLY A 508 -20.75 13.30 4.35
C GLY A 508 -21.83 12.38 3.77
N TYR A 509 -22.57 11.70 4.63
CA TYR A 509 -23.80 10.98 4.28
C TYR A 509 -24.99 11.94 4.15
N VAL A 510 -26.11 11.44 3.63
CA VAL A 510 -27.33 12.25 3.49
C VAL A 510 -28.22 12.06 4.72
N PRO A 511 -28.48 13.11 5.52
CA PRO A 511 -29.38 12.99 6.67
C PRO A 511 -30.84 12.84 6.19
N LEU A 512 -31.66 12.18 6.99
CA LEU A 512 -33.09 11.92 6.73
C LEU A 512 -33.92 13.20 6.60
N TYR A 513 -33.52 14.24 7.33
CA TYR A 513 -34.11 15.57 7.29
C TYR A 513 -33.01 16.64 7.32
N PRO A 514 -33.28 17.89 6.91
CA PRO A 514 -32.29 18.95 6.99
C PRO A 514 -31.80 19.13 8.43
N ALA A 515 -30.50 19.03 8.67
CA ALA A 515 -29.93 19.34 9.97
C ALA A 515 -30.21 20.82 10.30
N ALA A 516 -30.49 21.12 11.57
CA ALA A 516 -30.69 22.49 12.02
C ALA A 516 -29.42 23.30 11.76
N LYS A 517 -29.57 24.51 11.21
CA LYS A 517 -28.43 25.38 10.87
C LYS A 517 -27.72 25.90 12.11
#